data_AF-A0A7X9A5Z2-F1
#
_entry.id   AF-A0A7X9A5Z2-F1
#
_cell.length_a   1.000
_cell.length_b   1.000
_cell.length_c   1.000
_cell.angle_alpha   90.00
_cell.angle_beta   90.00
_cell.angle_gamma   90.00
#
_symmetry.space_group_name_H-M   'P 1'
#
loop_
_entity.id
_entity.type
_entity.pdbx_description
1 polymer ?
#
loop_
_entity_poly.entity_id
_entity_poly.type
_entity_poly.pdbx_seq_one_letter_code
_entity_poly.pdbx_strand_id
1 'polypeptide(L)'
;RLVLTSDNDTINIDNLSGVLSGEVVSSARVICTGLFPLKAARRELDSQLVNRAYEIYQSTYKAARVLQIDQSTVVKMLKKYKK
;
A
#
# COMPACT_ATOMS: atom_id res chain seq x y z
N ARG A 1 -16.90 26.49 -5.59
CA ARG A 1 -16.65 27.39 -4.43
C ARG A 1 -16.94 26.55 -3.19
N LEU A 2 -15.95 26.35 -2.31
CA LEU A 2 -16.11 25.61 -1.04
C LEU A 2 -16.03 26.63 0.09
N VAL A 3 -17.01 26.61 1.00
CA VAL A 3 -17.07 27.50 2.17
C VAL A 3 -17.08 26.61 3.40
N LEU A 4 -16.11 26.82 4.30
CA LEU A 4 -15.96 26.11 5.57
C LEU A 4 -16.16 27.11 6.71
N THR A 5 -17.08 26.80 7.61
CA THR A 5 -17.39 27.60 8.80
C THR A 5 -17.15 26.75 10.03
N SER A 6 -16.50 27.31 11.05
CA SER A 6 -16.25 26.65 12.32
C SER A 6 -16.62 27.60 13.44
N ASP A 7 -17.20 27.07 14.52
CA ASP A 7 -17.54 27.83 15.72
C ASP A 7 -16.33 28.10 16.63
N ASN A 8 -15.15 27.59 16.25
CA ASN A 8 -13.89 27.79 16.96
C ASN A 8 -13.03 28.86 16.29
N ASP A 9 -12.23 29.57 17.09
CA ASP A 9 -11.31 30.62 16.63
C ASP A 9 -10.21 30.14 15.67
N THR A 10 -9.91 28.83 15.67
CA THR A 10 -8.87 28.25 14.80
C THR A 10 -9.35 26.99 14.11
N ILE A 11 -9.22 26.97 12.78
CA ILE A 11 -9.49 25.81 11.93
C ILE A 11 -8.22 24.94 11.89
N ASN A 12 -8.32 23.70 12.39
CA ASN A 12 -7.22 22.74 12.38
C ASN A 12 -7.32 21.76 11.18
N ILE A 13 -6.22 21.12 10.81
CA ILE A 13 -6.12 20.14 9.72
C ILE A 13 -7.10 18.97 9.90
N ASP A 14 -7.37 18.59 11.15
CA ASP A 14 -8.34 17.54 11.49
C ASP A 14 -9.76 17.90 11.05
N ASN A 15 -10.14 19.18 11.14
CA ASN A 15 -11.45 19.69 10.73
C ASN A 15 -11.62 19.69 9.21
N LEU A 16 -10.51 19.64 8.48
CA LEU A 16 -10.44 19.71 7.03
C LEU A 16 -10.38 18.32 6.38
N SER A 17 -9.89 17.33 7.14
CA SER A 17 -9.72 15.95 6.70
C SER A 17 -11.01 15.31 6.18
N GLY A 18 -12.17 15.57 6.81
CA GLY A 18 -13.45 15.02 6.37
C GLY A 18 -14.06 15.66 5.12
N VAL A 19 -13.55 16.84 4.70
CA VAL A 19 -14.13 17.63 3.60
C VAL A 19 -13.24 17.65 2.36
N LEU A 20 -11.92 17.69 2.52
CA LEU A 20 -10.97 17.63 1.40
C LEU A 20 -10.69 16.21 0.93
N SER A 21 -10.68 15.27 1.87
CA SER A 21 -10.55 13.86 1.56
C SER A 21 -11.97 13.37 1.31
N GLY A 22 -12.31 13.04 0.05
CA GLY A 22 -13.46 12.17 -0.23
C GLY A 22 -13.27 10.75 0.31
N GLU A 23 -12.56 10.62 1.43
CA GLU A 23 -12.11 9.39 2.05
C GLU A 23 -12.96 9.16 3.28
N VAL A 24 -13.91 8.23 3.11
CA VAL A 24 -14.10 7.22 4.16
C VAL A 24 -12.69 6.77 4.54
N VAL A 25 -12.27 7.02 5.78
CA VAL A 25 -11.02 6.51 6.33
C VAL A 25 -11.11 4.99 6.31
N SER A 26 -10.82 4.42 5.16
CA SER A 26 -10.81 2.99 4.96
C SER A 26 -9.49 2.54 5.56
N SER A 27 -9.57 1.90 6.73
CA SER A 27 -8.45 1.19 7.32
C SER A 27 -7.97 0.00 6.47
N ALA A 28 -8.53 -0.18 5.26
CA ALA A 28 -8.14 -1.21 4.33
C ALA A 28 -6.73 -0.93 3.79
N ARG A 29 -5.78 -1.75 4.22
CA ARG A 29 -4.40 -1.74 3.70
C ARG A 29 -4.29 -2.32 2.28
N VAL A 30 -5.33 -3.01 1.81
CA VAL A 30 -5.41 -3.60 0.46
C VAL A 30 -6.72 -3.15 -0.17
N ILE A 31 -6.62 -2.51 -1.34
CA ILE A 31 -7.76 -2.00 -2.09
C ILE A 31 -7.93 -2.85 -3.34
N CYS A 32 -9.15 -3.34 -3.56
CA CYS A 32 -9.53 -4.07 -4.78
C CYS A 32 -10.36 -3.14 -5.66
N THR A 33 -9.85 -2.75 -6.82
CA THR A 33 -10.49 -1.77 -7.71
C THR A 33 -11.60 -2.37 -8.59
N GLY A 34 -11.81 -3.69 -8.54
CA GLY A 34 -12.85 -4.40 -9.29
C GLY A 34 -12.70 -5.92 -9.15
N LEU A 35 -13.56 -6.69 -9.82
CA LEU A 35 -13.45 -8.15 -9.81
C LEU A 35 -12.19 -8.59 -10.56
N PHE A 36 -11.25 -9.16 -9.82
CA PHE A 36 -9.96 -9.61 -10.36
C PHE A 36 -9.76 -11.09 -10.03
N PRO A 37 -9.32 -11.95 -10.99
CA PRO A 37 -9.12 -13.36 -10.71
C PRO A 37 -8.14 -13.56 -9.54
N LEU A 38 -8.54 -14.33 -8.53
CA LEU A 38 -7.78 -14.48 -7.28
C LEU A 38 -6.31 -14.87 -7.50
N LYS A 39 -6.04 -15.76 -8.46
CA LYS A 39 -4.67 -16.19 -8.81
C LYS A 39 -3.84 -15.05 -9.43
N ALA A 40 -4.47 -14.13 -10.15
CA ALA A 40 -3.80 -12.93 -10.67
C ALA A 40 -3.61 -11.90 -9.55
N ALA A 41 -4.64 -11.67 -8.72
CA ALA A 41 -4.59 -10.78 -7.55
C ALA A 41 -3.41 -11.08 -6.64
N ARG A 42 -3.26 -12.36 -6.29
CA ARG A 42 -2.16 -12.79 -5.43
C ARG A 42 -0.79 -12.54 -6.07
N ARG A 43 -0.63 -12.85 -7.36
CA ARG A 43 0.66 -12.63 -8.06
C ARG A 43 1.03 -11.16 -8.14
N GLU A 44 0.04 -10.30 -8.37
CA GLU A 44 0.23 -8.86 -8.42
C GLU A 44 0.65 -8.31 -7.06
N LEU A 45 -0.09 -8.66 -6.01
CA LEU A 45 0.24 -8.26 -4.63
C LEU A 45 1.63 -8.77 -4.20
N ASP A 46 1.93 -10.04 -4.47
CA ASP A 46 3.24 -10.64 -4.17
C ASP A 46 4.37 -9.88 -4.88
N SER A 47 4.18 -9.53 -6.16
CA SER A 47 5.17 -8.76 -6.95
C SER A 47 5.40 -7.37 -6.36
N GLN A 48 4.32 -6.63 -6.07
CA GLN A 48 4.41 -5.28 -5.51
C GLN A 48 5.12 -5.27 -4.15
N LEU A 49 4.74 -6.19 -3.24
CA LEU A 49 5.34 -6.27 -1.91
C LEU A 49 6.81 -6.67 -1.96
N VAL A 50 7.16 -7.67 -2.79
CA VAL A 50 8.55 -8.13 -2.94
C VAL A 50 9.44 -7.03 -3.53
N ASN A 51 9.00 -6.36 -4.59
CA ASN A 51 9.75 -5.26 -5.19
C ASN A 51 9.93 -4.11 -4.19
N ARG A 52 8.85 -3.71 -3.51
CA ARG A 52 8.91 -2.63 -2.52
C ARG A 52 9.84 -2.94 -1.35
N ALA A 53 9.78 -4.16 -0.81
CA ALA A 53 10.68 -4.58 0.25
C ALA A 53 12.14 -4.59 -0.23
N TYR A 54 12.40 -5.07 -1.44
CA TYR A 54 13.76 -5.08 -1.98
C TYR A 54 14.30 -3.67 -2.23
N GLU A 55 13.48 -2.74 -2.74
CA GLU A 55 13.85 -1.34 -2.91
C GLU A 55 14.25 -0.67 -1.58
N ILE A 56 13.49 -0.93 -0.51
CA ILE A 56 13.74 -0.33 0.81
C ILE A 56 14.99 -0.94 1.48
N TYR A 57 15.13 -2.26 1.43
CA TYR A 57 16.15 -2.96 2.23
C TYR A 57 17.41 -3.37 1.45
N GLN A 58 17.36 -3.33 0.11
CA GLN A 58 18.45 -3.69 -0.82
C GLN A 58 19.07 -5.07 -0.54
N SER A 59 18.31 -5.98 0.06
CA SER A 59 18.78 -7.29 0.49
C SER A 59 17.63 -8.30 0.43
N THR A 60 17.87 -9.41 -0.27
CA THR A 60 16.88 -10.50 -0.37
C THR A 60 16.61 -11.14 0.98
N TYR A 61 17.62 -11.22 1.85
CA TYR A 61 17.47 -11.71 3.23
C TYR A 61 16.59 -10.78 4.07
N LYS A 62 16.86 -9.47 4.07
CA LYS A 62 16.05 -8.51 4.84
C LYS A 62 14.62 -8.40 4.32
N ALA A 63 14.45 -8.38 2.99
CA ALA A 63 13.14 -8.39 2.35
C ALA A 63 12.33 -9.62 2.77
N ALA A 64 12.94 -10.81 2.73
CA ALA A 64 12.31 -12.06 3.17
C ALA A 64 11.90 -12.02 4.64
N ARG A 65 12.76 -11.47 5.52
CA ARG A 65 12.47 -11.33 6.95
C ARG A 65 11.27 -10.43 7.22
N VAL A 66 11.18 -9.28 6.55
CA VAL A 66 10.07 -8.32 6.75
C VAL A 66 8.78 -8.82 6.13
N LEU A 67 8.86 -9.51 4.99
CA LEU A 67 7.71 -10.13 4.33
C LEU A 67 7.29 -11.47 4.97
N GLN A 68 8.07 -11.99 5.93
CA GLN A 68 7.83 -13.26 6.61
C GLN A 68 7.68 -14.46 5.66
N ILE A 69 8.55 -14.51 4.65
CA ILE A 69 8.62 -15.61 3.68
C ILE A 69 10.06 -16.09 3.53
N ASP A 70 10.24 -17.26 2.90
CA ASP A 70 11.59 -17.76 2.63
C ASP A 70 12.36 -16.85 1.68
N GLN A 71 13.67 -16.69 1.96
CA GLN A 71 14.59 -15.94 1.08
C GLN A 71 14.60 -16.50 -0.35
N SER A 72 14.48 -17.83 -0.50
CA SER A 72 14.44 -18.47 -1.82
C SER A 72 13.22 -18.05 -2.63
N THR A 73 12.09 -17.76 -1.97
CA THR A 73 10.85 -17.27 -2.61
C THR A 73 11.04 -15.85 -3.14
N VAL A 74 11.64 -14.96 -2.34
CA VAL A 74 12.01 -13.60 -2.77
C VAL A 74 12.91 -13.63 -3.99
N VAL A 75 13.96 -14.47 -3.97
CA VAL A 75 14.89 -14.62 -5.11
C VAL A 75 14.16 -15.09 -6.37
N LYS A 76 13.30 -16.10 -6.26
CA LYS A 76 12.50 -16.60 -7.40
C LYS A 76 11.57 -15.53 -7.97
N MET A 77 10.90 -14.75 -7.11
CA MET A 77 9.99 -13.69 -7.53
C MET A 77 10.73 -12.53 -8.20
N LEU A 78 11.83 -12.04 -7.61
CA LEU A 78 12.64 -10.98 -8.22
C LEU A 78 13.19 -11.39 -9.59
N LYS A 79 13.63 -12.64 -9.76
CA LYS A 79 14.06 -13.16 -11.08
C LYS A 79 12.92 -13.24 -12.09
N LYS A 80 11.72 -13.62 -11.64
CA LYS A 80 10.54 -13.78 -12.50
C LYS A 80 9.99 -12.43 -12.98
N TYR A 81 10.14 -11.37 -12.19
CA TYR A 81 9.54 -10.05 -12.44
C TYR A 81 10.55 -8.97 -12.83
N LYS A 82 11.87 -9.25 -12.81
CA LYS A 82 12.86 -8.44 -13.51
C LYS A 82 12.65 -8.57 -15.02
N LYS A 83 11.95 -7.59 -15.61
CA LYS A 83 12.07 -7.28 -17.03
C LYS A 83 13.34 -6.47 -17.27
#